data_AF-A0A439UFM6-F1
#
_entry.id   AF-A0A439UFM6-F1
#
_cell.length_a   1.000
_cell.length_b   1.000
_cell.length_c   1.000
_cell.angle_alpha   90.00
_cell.angle_beta   90.00
_cell.angle_gamma   90.00
#
_symmetry.space_group_name_H-M   'P 1'
#
loop_
_entity.id
_entity.type
_entity.pdbx_description
1 polymer ?
#
loop_
_entity_poly.entity_id
_entity_poly.type
_entity_poly.pdbx_seq_one_letter_code
_entity_poly.pdbx_strand_id
1 'polypeptide(L)'
;MIKHSLSENLRDTVPPTTGEAKPAPVQRTCIMVLGMHRSGTSALARAISLLGADLPKNMLGANPTNETGHWEPLRLMELHDRMLAEAGSRWDDWRPFEPADLGTSRLRFYEAEIERLIDEEYGSAPLFVLKDPRISRFVPLYADIMKRMRVDVRYVLIERNPLAVIASLAKRDRFTMCFSGLVWLRHGLEAEHATRGRPRVFLSYEDMLNNWRNGIEAITSALGINWPHSEMEWQTALSNHFSENHQHHVASAYQLEADQDINDWIKQAYRAVRALEKDPTDGAAMLQLDTVRGAFDSLSPVFGDAFFSELSARERAAAERFELQRHAADQRMAELEETCIGAAARETQLTQQLRNLQLLAVETAAREADLMAQADHEAQRANGAEKRVQDLIEESERLKGESERLKIESSRLKAESERLKVESECLKVEIHQIKSSFGWRVTYPARCLMSLPRAFTRWRKRQS
;
A
#
# COMPACT_ATOMS: atom_id res chain seq x y z
N MET A 1 -12.44 110.53 -34.24
CA MET A 1 -11.13 109.99 -34.66
C MET A 1 -10.50 109.36 -33.41
N ILE A 2 -10.08 108.07 -33.47
CA ILE A 2 -9.23 107.33 -32.51
C ILE A 2 -9.93 106.93 -31.17
N LYS A 3 -9.77 105.77 -30.52
CA LYS A 3 -9.50 104.33 -30.81
C LYS A 3 -9.46 103.61 -29.42
N HIS A 4 -9.79 102.31 -29.39
CA HIS A 4 -9.54 101.28 -28.33
C HIS A 4 -10.39 101.34 -27.02
N SER A 5 -11.24 100.35 -26.68
CA SER A 5 -11.07 98.90 -26.41
C SER A 5 -10.31 98.58 -25.13
N LEU A 6 -11.01 98.05 -24.12
CA LEU A 6 -10.52 97.04 -23.16
C LEU A 6 -11.71 96.23 -22.61
N SER A 7 -11.46 94.93 -22.49
CA SER A 7 -12.33 93.79 -22.19
C SER A 7 -12.48 93.50 -20.70
N GLU A 8 -13.65 93.03 -20.25
CA GLU A 8 -13.79 92.23 -19.02
C GLU A 8 -14.76 91.07 -19.22
N ASN A 9 -14.32 89.89 -18.75
CA ASN A 9 -14.86 88.56 -19.01
C ASN A 9 -16.10 88.24 -18.17
N LEU A 10 -17.17 87.75 -18.82
CA LEU A 10 -18.20 86.94 -18.17
C LEU A 10 -17.66 85.53 -17.91
N ARG A 11 -17.82 85.02 -16.69
CA ARG A 11 -17.72 83.58 -16.39
C ARG A 11 -19.12 83.01 -16.23
N ASP A 12 -19.44 82.07 -17.11
CA ASP A 12 -20.63 81.25 -17.10
C ASP A 12 -20.70 80.35 -15.86
N THR A 13 -21.83 80.37 -15.18
CA THR A 13 -22.20 79.43 -14.11
C THR A 13 -22.83 78.17 -14.73
N VAL A 14 -22.14 77.04 -14.61
CA VAL A 14 -22.64 75.70 -14.96
C VAL A 14 -23.59 75.21 -13.84
N PRO A 15 -24.79 74.68 -14.15
CA PRO A 15 -25.69 74.15 -13.13
C PRO A 15 -25.16 72.80 -12.56
N PRO A 16 -25.50 72.46 -11.31
CA PRO A 16 -24.95 71.28 -10.64
C PRO A 16 -25.45 70.01 -11.33
N THR A 17 -24.50 69.13 -11.63
CA THR A 17 -24.73 67.77 -12.09
C THR A 17 -25.56 67.02 -11.06
N THR A 18 -26.71 66.50 -11.50
CA THR A 18 -27.52 65.54 -10.75
C THR A 18 -26.65 64.32 -10.46
N GLY A 19 -26.21 64.17 -9.21
CA GLY A 19 -25.55 62.96 -8.76
C GLY A 19 -26.50 61.78 -8.96
N GLU A 20 -26.10 60.82 -9.80
CA GLU A 20 -26.74 59.53 -9.86
C GLU A 20 -26.78 58.94 -8.45
N ALA A 21 -28.00 58.75 -7.94
CA ALA A 21 -28.21 58.07 -6.69
C ALA A 21 -27.60 56.67 -6.80
N LYS A 22 -26.62 56.37 -5.93
CA LYS A 22 -26.04 55.03 -5.79
C LYS A 22 -27.19 54.02 -5.67
N PRO A 23 -27.29 53.00 -6.53
CA PRO A 23 -28.40 52.06 -6.47
C PRO A 23 -28.48 51.48 -5.06
N ALA A 24 -29.70 51.43 -4.50
CA ALA A 24 -29.92 50.85 -3.19
C ALA A 24 -29.30 49.44 -3.17
N PRO A 25 -28.57 49.07 -2.10
CA PRO A 25 -27.95 47.75 -2.03
C PRO A 25 -29.04 46.69 -2.20
N VAL A 26 -28.88 45.83 -3.21
CA VAL A 26 -29.79 44.70 -3.46
C VAL A 26 -29.78 43.84 -2.20
N GLN A 27 -30.95 43.67 -1.58
CA GLN A 27 -31.09 42.81 -0.40
C GLN A 27 -30.76 41.38 -0.82
N ARG A 28 -29.76 40.78 -0.16
CA ARG A 28 -29.33 39.40 -0.43
C ARG A 28 -30.37 38.44 0.14
N THR A 29 -30.63 37.34 -0.58
CA THR A 29 -31.54 36.28 -0.15
C THR A 29 -30.79 34.96 -0.03
N CYS A 30 -30.95 34.31 1.12
CA CYS A 30 -30.49 32.94 1.38
C CYS A 30 -31.69 31.99 1.32
N ILE A 31 -31.63 31.01 0.44
CA ILE A 31 -32.51 29.85 0.49
C ILE A 31 -31.85 28.79 1.35
N MET A 32 -32.38 28.58 2.55
CA MET A 32 -31.87 27.61 3.50
C MET A 32 -32.58 26.27 3.31
N VAL A 33 -31.84 25.27 2.84
CA VAL A 33 -32.35 23.91 2.65
C VAL A 33 -32.15 23.13 3.94
N LEU A 34 -33.26 22.73 4.56
CA LEU A 34 -33.31 22.01 5.81
C LEU A 34 -33.90 20.61 5.59
N GLY A 35 -33.51 19.67 6.45
CA GLY A 35 -33.98 18.30 6.41
C GLY A 35 -32.93 17.34 6.92
N MET A 36 -33.35 16.15 7.32
CA MET A 36 -32.44 15.10 7.75
C MET A 36 -31.47 14.69 6.63
N HIS A 37 -30.28 14.22 6.99
CA HIS A 37 -29.38 13.55 6.04
C HIS A 37 -30.15 12.46 5.29
N ARG A 38 -29.86 12.28 3.99
CA ARG A 38 -30.48 11.26 3.12
C ARG A 38 -31.96 11.52 2.77
N SER A 39 -32.52 12.66 3.17
CA SER A 39 -33.86 13.13 2.74
C SER A 39 -33.87 13.92 1.42
N GLY A 40 -32.80 13.86 0.62
CA GLY A 40 -32.75 14.56 -0.67
C GLY A 40 -32.28 16.01 -0.62
N THR A 41 -31.75 16.47 0.52
CA THR A 41 -31.22 17.84 0.69
C THR A 41 -30.14 18.22 -0.34
N SER A 42 -29.26 17.28 -0.73
CA SER A 42 -28.27 17.51 -1.80
C SER A 42 -28.93 17.68 -3.18
N ALA A 43 -29.89 16.83 -3.53
CA ALA A 43 -30.60 16.92 -4.79
C ALA A 43 -31.36 18.25 -4.88
N LEU A 44 -32.02 18.66 -3.79
CA LEU A 44 -32.73 19.93 -3.75
C LEU A 44 -31.80 21.15 -3.81
N ALA A 45 -30.68 21.15 -3.06
CA ALA A 45 -29.70 22.24 -3.12
C ALA A 45 -29.15 22.43 -4.54
N ARG A 46 -28.86 21.34 -5.24
CA ARG A 46 -28.45 21.40 -6.65
C ARG A 46 -29.57 21.92 -7.55
N ALA A 47 -30.80 21.49 -7.34
CA ALA A 47 -31.91 21.97 -8.14
C ALA A 47 -32.10 23.48 -8.00
N ILE A 48 -32.03 23.99 -6.76
CA ILE A 48 -32.10 25.43 -6.47
C ILE A 48 -30.92 26.19 -7.11
N SER A 49 -29.73 25.60 -7.13
CA SER A 49 -28.59 26.17 -7.85
C SER A 49 -28.83 26.25 -9.36
N LEU A 50 -29.45 25.23 -9.96
CA LEU A 50 -29.79 25.23 -11.39
C LEU A 50 -30.89 26.25 -11.75
N LEU A 51 -31.65 26.75 -10.76
CA LEU A 51 -32.57 27.89 -10.93
C LEU A 51 -31.86 29.25 -10.86
N GLY A 52 -30.57 29.27 -10.48
CA GLY A 52 -29.71 30.45 -10.50
C GLY A 52 -29.26 30.94 -9.12
N ALA A 53 -29.50 30.18 -8.05
CA ALA A 53 -28.90 30.50 -6.75
C ALA A 53 -27.42 30.09 -6.72
N ASP A 54 -26.57 30.94 -6.16
CA ASP A 54 -25.14 30.64 -6.03
C ASP A 54 -24.88 29.52 -5.00
N LEU A 55 -23.93 28.67 -5.35
CA LEU A 55 -23.34 27.64 -4.48
C LEU A 55 -22.12 28.20 -3.74
N PRO A 56 -21.72 27.60 -2.61
CA PRO A 56 -20.48 28.00 -1.94
C PRO A 56 -19.26 27.71 -2.83
N LYS A 57 -18.22 28.54 -2.71
CA LYS A 57 -16.97 28.38 -3.48
C LYS A 57 -16.26 27.04 -3.18
N ASN A 58 -16.25 26.61 -1.92
CA ASN A 58 -15.55 25.41 -1.46
C ASN A 58 -16.54 24.36 -0.95
N MET A 59 -16.94 23.45 -1.85
CA MET A 59 -17.91 22.38 -1.57
C MET A 59 -17.24 21.08 -1.15
N LEU A 60 -17.93 20.26 -0.34
CA LEU A 60 -17.51 18.89 0.00
C LEU A 60 -17.36 18.00 -1.26
N GLY A 61 -18.21 18.19 -2.28
CA GLY A 61 -18.10 17.47 -3.54
C GLY A 61 -18.58 16.01 -3.49
N ALA A 62 -18.32 15.26 -4.57
CA ALA A 62 -18.76 13.88 -4.71
C ALA A 62 -17.94 12.91 -3.85
N ASN A 63 -18.59 11.87 -3.32
CA ASN A 63 -17.95 10.82 -2.55
C ASN A 63 -18.70 9.48 -2.73
N PRO A 64 -18.15 8.34 -2.25
CA PRO A 64 -18.78 7.02 -2.46
C PRO A 64 -20.21 6.88 -1.91
N THR A 65 -20.66 7.78 -1.04
CA THR A 65 -22.02 7.77 -0.46
C THR A 65 -23.00 8.69 -1.20
N ASN A 66 -22.50 9.51 -2.14
CA ASN A 66 -23.25 10.41 -3.01
C ASN A 66 -22.40 10.75 -4.24
N GLU A 67 -22.60 9.98 -5.31
CA GLU A 67 -21.85 10.09 -6.57
C GLU A 67 -22.07 11.43 -7.29
N THR A 68 -23.24 12.06 -7.08
CA THR A 68 -23.60 13.33 -7.74
C THR A 68 -23.00 14.57 -7.08
N GLY A 69 -22.42 14.44 -5.88
CA GLY A 69 -21.88 15.57 -5.14
C GLY A 69 -22.71 16.02 -3.94
N HIS A 70 -21.98 16.38 -2.89
CA HIS A 70 -22.45 17.19 -1.78
C HIS A 70 -22.18 18.67 -2.08
N TRP A 71 -23.14 19.52 -1.74
CA TRP A 71 -23.17 20.96 -2.05
C TRP A 71 -22.98 21.81 -0.78
N GLU A 72 -22.61 21.16 0.32
CA GLU A 72 -22.30 21.75 1.62
C GLU A 72 -20.98 22.55 1.53
N PRO A 73 -20.90 23.74 2.15
CA PRO A 73 -19.62 24.41 2.35
C PRO A 73 -18.74 23.61 3.32
N LEU A 74 -17.60 23.09 2.85
CA LEU A 74 -16.77 22.13 3.60
C LEU A 74 -16.31 22.69 4.95
N ARG A 75 -15.78 23.91 4.95
CA ARG A 75 -15.27 24.57 6.16
C ARG A 75 -16.37 24.86 7.18
N LEU A 76 -17.60 25.07 6.73
CA LEU A 76 -18.75 25.29 7.59
C LEU A 76 -19.18 23.99 8.26
N MET A 77 -19.18 22.89 7.52
CA MET A 77 -19.45 21.55 8.06
C MET A 77 -18.41 21.16 9.14
N GLU A 78 -17.12 21.39 8.89
CA GLU A 78 -16.06 21.16 9.87
C GLU A 78 -16.21 22.05 11.12
N LEU A 79 -16.69 23.28 10.96
CA LEU A 79 -17.00 24.16 12.07
C LEU A 79 -18.17 23.62 12.89
N HIS A 80 -19.24 23.11 12.26
CA HIS A 80 -20.36 22.47 12.95
C HIS A 80 -19.95 21.25 13.75
N ASP A 81 -19.15 20.36 13.17
CA ASP A 81 -18.68 19.16 13.87
C ASP A 81 -17.85 19.54 15.11
N ARG A 82 -17.01 20.58 15.01
CA ARG A 82 -16.30 21.13 16.18
C ARG A 82 -17.23 21.75 17.21
N MET A 83 -18.22 22.54 16.78
CA MET A 83 -19.19 23.18 17.66
C MET A 83 -20.00 22.15 18.46
N LEU A 84 -20.51 21.13 17.77
CA LEU A 84 -21.27 20.05 18.40
C LEU A 84 -20.38 19.25 19.36
N ALA A 85 -19.15 18.90 18.96
CA ALA A 85 -18.23 18.17 19.81
C ALA A 85 -17.86 18.93 21.09
N GLU A 86 -17.62 20.24 21.00
CA GLU A 86 -17.33 21.08 22.18
C GLU A 86 -18.51 21.17 23.14
N ALA A 87 -19.74 21.12 22.62
CA ALA A 87 -20.95 21.02 23.44
C ALA A 87 -21.24 19.60 23.95
N GLY A 88 -20.36 18.62 23.72
CA GLY A 88 -20.60 17.22 24.11
C GLY A 88 -21.71 16.55 23.29
N SER A 89 -21.98 17.06 22.09
CA SER A 89 -22.96 16.55 21.13
C SER A 89 -22.29 16.08 19.83
N ARG A 90 -23.10 15.68 18.86
CA ARG A 90 -22.72 15.17 17.54
C ARG A 90 -23.89 15.27 16.58
N TRP A 91 -23.65 15.14 15.28
CA TRP A 91 -24.69 15.32 14.26
C TRP A 91 -25.87 14.34 14.44
N ASP A 92 -25.58 13.11 14.88
CA ASP A 92 -26.52 12.02 15.16
C ASP A 92 -26.97 11.97 16.62
N ASP A 93 -26.70 13.02 17.40
CA ASP A 93 -27.26 13.16 18.74
C ASP A 93 -28.75 13.48 18.65
N TRP A 94 -29.60 12.61 19.17
CA TRP A 94 -31.03 12.82 19.12
C TRP A 94 -31.56 13.64 20.31
N ARG A 95 -30.70 14.03 21.25
CA ARG A 95 -31.06 15.00 22.30
C ARG A 95 -31.21 16.41 21.70
N PRO A 96 -32.01 17.28 22.32
CA PRO A 96 -32.02 18.71 22.01
C PRO A 96 -30.61 19.29 22.06
N PHE A 97 -30.30 20.20 21.15
CA PHE A 97 -29.05 20.95 21.17
C PHE A 97 -29.33 22.44 21.32
N GLU A 98 -28.85 23.02 22.41
CA GLU A 98 -28.98 24.45 22.67
C GLU A 98 -27.59 25.10 22.53
N PRO A 99 -27.35 25.95 21.50
CA PRO A 99 -26.06 26.62 21.33
C PRO A 99 -25.59 27.44 22.55
N ALA A 100 -26.52 27.83 23.43
CA ALA A 100 -26.23 28.52 24.68
C ALA A 100 -25.37 27.70 25.66
N ASP A 101 -25.42 26.36 25.57
CA ASP A 101 -24.68 25.45 26.46
C ASP A 101 -23.16 25.52 26.25
N LEU A 102 -22.70 26.04 25.11
CA LEU A 102 -21.28 26.33 24.85
C LEU A 102 -20.72 27.44 25.76
N GLY A 103 -21.60 28.22 26.39
CA GLY A 103 -21.26 29.44 27.09
C GLY A 103 -21.04 30.64 26.14
N THR A 104 -21.29 31.84 26.67
CA THR A 104 -21.42 33.06 25.84
C THR A 104 -20.19 33.37 25.00
N SER A 105 -18.98 33.15 25.52
CA SER A 105 -17.74 33.46 24.78
C SER A 105 -17.50 32.52 23.61
N ARG A 106 -17.78 31.23 23.77
CA ARG A 106 -17.62 30.25 22.69
C ARG A 106 -18.74 30.38 21.65
N LEU A 107 -19.98 30.62 22.08
CA LEU A 107 -21.08 30.91 21.16
C LEU A 107 -20.76 32.11 20.25
N ARG A 108 -20.28 33.23 20.83
CA ARG A 108 -19.85 34.40 20.03
C ARG A 108 -18.73 34.09 19.04
N PHE A 109 -17.79 33.22 19.42
CA PHE A 109 -16.74 32.77 18.53
C PHE A 109 -17.33 32.03 17.32
N TYR A 110 -18.24 31.08 17.55
CA TYR A 110 -18.90 30.34 16.47
C TYR A 110 -19.78 31.23 15.61
N GLU A 111 -20.52 32.16 16.20
CA GLU A 111 -21.31 33.16 15.46
C GLU A 111 -20.45 33.97 14.49
N ALA A 112 -19.32 34.51 14.98
CA ALA A 112 -18.40 35.31 14.16
C ALA A 112 -17.73 34.47 13.07
N GLU A 113 -17.38 33.23 13.37
CA GLU A 113 -16.74 32.34 12.40
C GLU A 113 -17.71 31.85 11.33
N ILE A 114 -18.97 31.56 11.69
CA ILE A 114 -20.04 31.25 10.73
C ILE A 114 -20.28 32.46 9.82
N GLU A 115 -20.40 33.67 10.37
CA GLU A 115 -20.56 34.92 9.60
C GLU A 115 -19.41 35.12 8.61
N ARG A 116 -18.16 34.97 9.08
CA ARG A 116 -16.96 35.06 8.23
C ARG A 116 -16.98 34.03 7.11
N LEU A 117 -17.33 32.78 7.40
CA LEU A 117 -17.38 31.71 6.40
C LEU A 117 -18.50 31.94 5.38
N ILE A 118 -19.68 32.40 5.78
CA ILE A 118 -20.76 32.73 4.83
C ILE A 118 -20.31 33.84 3.88
N ASP A 119 -19.64 34.88 4.39
CA ASP A 119 -19.12 35.96 3.54
C ASP A 119 -18.04 35.45 2.57
N GLU A 120 -17.11 34.63 3.04
CA GLU A 120 -16.06 34.05 2.18
C GLU A 120 -16.61 33.12 1.11
N GLU A 121 -17.54 32.23 1.47
CA GLU A 121 -18.07 31.19 0.59
C GLU A 121 -19.05 31.75 -0.45
N TYR A 122 -19.81 32.81 -0.14
CA TYR A 122 -20.87 33.33 -1.02
C TYR A 122 -20.62 34.77 -1.51
N GLY A 123 -19.69 35.51 -0.90
CA GLY A 123 -19.35 36.89 -1.29
C GLY A 123 -20.58 37.80 -1.37
N SER A 124 -20.71 38.55 -2.46
CA SER A 124 -21.82 39.46 -2.71
C SER A 124 -23.00 38.84 -3.47
N ALA A 125 -23.13 37.51 -3.48
CA ALA A 125 -24.21 36.81 -4.18
C ALA A 125 -25.58 37.37 -3.76
N PRO A 126 -26.41 37.85 -4.71
CA PRO A 126 -27.74 38.40 -4.41
C PRO A 126 -28.74 37.30 -4.03
N LEU A 127 -28.57 36.09 -4.57
CA LEU A 127 -29.35 34.90 -4.25
C LEU A 127 -28.39 33.71 -4.09
N PHE A 128 -28.43 33.04 -2.94
CA PHE A 128 -27.59 31.87 -2.72
C PHE A 128 -28.34 30.78 -1.95
N VAL A 129 -27.87 29.54 -2.10
CA VAL A 129 -28.41 28.38 -1.39
C VAL A 129 -27.42 27.91 -0.32
N LEU A 130 -27.91 27.82 0.91
CA LEU A 130 -27.15 27.28 2.04
C LEU A 130 -27.77 25.95 2.46
N LYS A 131 -26.93 24.91 2.48
CA LYS A 131 -27.32 23.58 2.91
C LYS A 131 -26.23 22.94 3.74
N ASP A 132 -26.59 22.51 4.94
CA ASP A 132 -25.95 21.47 5.73
C ASP A 132 -27.09 20.88 6.59
N PRO A 133 -27.39 19.57 6.51
CA PRO A 133 -28.48 18.96 7.29
C PRO A 133 -28.42 19.26 8.79
N ARG A 134 -27.23 19.49 9.36
CA ARG A 134 -27.06 19.84 10.78
C ARG A 134 -27.71 21.18 11.14
N ILE A 135 -27.82 22.12 10.20
CA ILE A 135 -28.44 23.43 10.44
C ILE A 135 -29.90 23.28 10.90
N SER A 136 -30.59 22.19 10.49
CA SER A 136 -31.92 21.84 11.01
C SER A 136 -32.01 21.85 12.54
N ARG A 137 -30.89 21.59 13.24
CA ARG A 137 -30.84 21.49 14.70
C ARG A 137 -30.58 22.81 15.42
N PHE A 138 -30.11 23.83 14.70
CA PHE A 138 -29.76 25.12 15.28
C PHE A 138 -30.10 26.28 14.32
N VAL A 139 -31.25 26.17 13.66
CA VAL A 139 -31.80 27.21 12.77
C VAL A 139 -31.85 28.60 13.44
N PRO A 140 -32.23 28.75 14.74
CA PRO A 140 -32.25 30.06 15.38
C PRO A 140 -30.89 30.79 15.33
N LEU A 141 -29.78 30.08 15.56
CA LEU A 141 -28.42 30.62 15.46
C LEU A 141 -28.16 31.22 14.08
N TYR A 142 -28.49 30.47 13.03
CA TYR A 142 -28.32 30.92 11.65
C TYR A 142 -29.22 32.09 11.30
N ALA A 143 -30.46 32.10 11.77
CA ALA A 143 -31.38 33.20 11.52
C ALA A 143 -30.89 34.52 12.13
N ASP A 144 -30.33 34.47 13.34
CA ASP A 144 -29.76 35.64 14.01
C ASP A 144 -28.50 36.15 13.29
N ILE A 145 -27.61 35.24 12.84
CA ILE A 145 -26.44 35.59 12.04
C ILE A 145 -26.86 36.25 10.73
N MET A 146 -27.75 35.62 9.96
CA MET A 146 -28.21 36.15 8.67
C MET A 146 -28.91 37.50 8.82
N LYS A 147 -29.68 37.70 9.89
CA LYS A 147 -30.29 39.00 10.23
C LYS A 147 -29.23 40.09 10.44
N ARG A 148 -28.14 39.79 11.16
CA ARG A 148 -27.01 40.73 11.34
C ARG A 148 -26.31 41.05 10.02
N MET A 149 -26.15 40.05 9.17
CA MET A 149 -25.62 40.18 7.81
C MET A 149 -26.58 40.87 6.83
N ARG A 150 -27.81 41.21 7.26
CA ARG A 150 -28.89 41.78 6.43
C ARG A 150 -29.25 40.91 5.23
N VAL A 151 -29.18 39.60 5.41
CA VAL A 151 -29.62 38.59 4.43
C VAL A 151 -31.04 38.17 4.78
N ASP A 152 -31.95 38.25 3.80
CA ASP A 152 -33.29 37.69 3.92
C ASP A 152 -33.23 36.16 3.83
N VAL A 153 -33.83 35.44 4.78
CA VAL A 153 -33.76 33.98 4.83
C VAL A 153 -35.12 33.38 4.51
N ARG A 154 -35.13 32.46 3.53
CA ARG A 154 -36.29 31.69 3.10
C ARG A 154 -36.00 30.20 3.32
N TYR A 155 -36.95 29.44 3.84
CA TYR A 155 -36.70 28.05 4.25
C TYR A 155 -37.36 27.06 3.28
N VAL A 156 -36.62 26.04 2.87
CA VAL A 156 -37.17 24.88 2.18
C VAL A 156 -36.88 23.65 3.03
N LEU A 157 -37.93 23.02 3.55
CA LEU A 157 -37.84 21.83 4.37
C LEU A 157 -38.15 20.62 3.50
N ILE A 158 -37.14 19.80 3.22
CA ILE A 158 -37.32 18.57 2.43
C ILE A 158 -37.33 17.35 3.35
N GLU A 159 -38.37 16.55 3.18
CA GLU A 159 -38.65 15.34 3.92
C GLU A 159 -38.54 14.12 3.00
N ARG A 160 -38.29 12.94 3.57
CA ARG A 160 -38.36 11.66 2.85
C ARG A 160 -39.01 10.63 3.75
N ASN A 161 -39.63 9.60 3.17
CA ASN A 161 -40.18 8.51 3.95
C ASN A 161 -39.15 7.96 4.97
N PRO A 162 -39.47 7.91 6.27
CA PRO A 162 -38.56 7.45 7.33
C PRO A 162 -37.95 6.09 7.05
N LEU A 163 -38.71 5.13 6.49
CA LEU A 163 -38.18 3.80 6.17
C LEU A 163 -37.04 3.87 5.15
N ALA A 164 -37.15 4.75 4.14
CA ALA A 164 -36.11 4.93 3.14
C ALA A 164 -34.87 5.63 3.72
N VAL A 165 -35.05 6.58 4.64
CA VAL A 165 -33.95 7.22 5.36
C VAL A 165 -33.23 6.21 6.26
N ILE A 166 -33.99 5.43 7.04
CA ILE A 166 -33.47 4.37 7.92
C ILE A 166 -32.64 3.36 7.12
N ALA A 167 -33.18 2.84 6.00
CA ALA A 167 -32.46 1.91 5.14
C ALA A 167 -31.15 2.52 4.60
N SER A 168 -31.18 3.81 4.23
CA SER A 168 -29.98 4.51 3.75
C SER A 168 -28.93 4.69 4.86
N LEU A 169 -29.33 4.99 6.10
CA LEU A 169 -28.43 5.15 7.24
C LEU A 169 -27.85 3.82 7.70
N ALA A 170 -28.64 2.74 7.66
CA ALA A 170 -28.16 1.39 7.91
C ALA A 170 -27.05 0.99 6.92
N LYS A 171 -27.21 1.32 5.63
CA LYS A 171 -26.17 1.05 4.60
C LYS A 171 -24.92 1.92 4.79
N ARG A 172 -25.09 3.21 5.09
CA ARG A 172 -23.98 4.19 5.17
C ARG A 172 -23.20 4.08 6.48
N ASP A 173 -23.90 4.14 7.60
CA ASP A 173 -23.32 4.30 8.94
C ASP A 173 -23.43 3.05 9.79
N ARG A 174 -24.14 2.01 9.32
CA ARG A 174 -24.47 0.79 10.09
C ARG A 174 -25.32 1.08 11.33
N PHE A 175 -26.14 2.14 11.26
CA PHE A 175 -27.08 2.47 12.33
C PHE A 175 -28.21 1.46 12.43
N THR A 176 -28.69 1.27 13.65
CA THR A 176 -29.89 0.48 13.91
C THR A 176 -31.13 1.27 13.49
N MET A 177 -32.23 0.55 13.24
CA MET A 177 -33.50 1.13 12.81
C MET A 177 -34.05 2.17 13.79
N CYS A 178 -34.18 1.81 15.07
CA CYS A 178 -34.73 2.72 16.08
C CYS A 178 -33.87 3.97 16.22
N PHE A 179 -32.54 3.82 16.30
CA PHE A 179 -31.62 4.96 16.40
C PHE A 179 -31.77 5.89 15.20
N SER A 180 -31.76 5.34 13.98
CA SER A 180 -31.95 6.11 12.75
C SER A 180 -33.27 6.90 12.73
N GLY A 181 -34.35 6.27 13.20
CA GLY A 181 -35.66 6.90 13.33
C GLY A 181 -35.68 8.08 14.33
N LEU A 182 -34.98 7.96 15.47
CA LEU A 182 -34.87 9.05 16.45
C LEU A 182 -34.07 10.24 15.91
N VAL A 183 -32.98 9.98 15.19
CA VAL A 183 -32.17 11.05 14.57
C VAL A 183 -32.97 11.77 13.47
N TRP A 184 -33.70 11.02 12.65
CA TRP A 184 -34.63 11.58 11.65
C TRP A 184 -35.67 12.49 12.31
N LEU A 185 -36.30 12.00 13.38
CA LEU A 185 -37.33 12.73 14.12
C LEU A 185 -36.78 14.04 14.71
N ARG A 186 -35.60 13.99 15.35
CA ARG A 186 -34.94 15.18 15.93
C ARG A 186 -34.76 16.30 14.91
N HIS A 187 -34.15 15.99 13.76
CA HIS A 187 -33.88 17.00 12.73
C HIS A 187 -35.15 17.62 12.15
N GLY A 188 -36.19 16.80 11.91
CA GLY A 188 -37.47 17.27 11.40
C GLY A 188 -38.19 18.20 12.37
N LEU A 189 -38.27 17.81 13.65
CA LEU A 189 -38.95 18.58 14.69
C LEU A 189 -38.28 19.93 14.96
N GLU A 190 -36.94 19.97 15.04
CA GLU A 190 -36.21 21.22 15.30
C GLU A 190 -36.33 22.19 14.13
N ALA A 191 -36.17 21.70 12.89
CA ALA A 191 -36.30 22.53 11.70
C ALA A 191 -37.71 23.08 11.53
N GLU A 192 -38.74 22.24 11.73
CA GLU A 192 -40.12 22.66 11.62
C GLU A 192 -40.43 23.75 12.67
N HIS A 193 -40.16 23.46 13.95
CA HIS A 193 -40.49 24.38 15.04
C HIS A 193 -39.79 25.73 14.89
N ALA A 194 -38.49 25.73 14.57
CA ALA A 194 -37.68 26.94 14.47
C ALA A 194 -37.99 27.82 13.24
N THR A 195 -38.72 27.30 12.25
CA THR A 195 -39.05 28.04 11.02
C THR A 195 -40.47 28.60 11.00
N ARG A 196 -41.30 28.31 12.01
CA ARG A 196 -42.67 28.84 12.11
C ARG A 196 -42.68 30.38 12.06
N GLY A 197 -43.68 30.94 11.39
CA GLY A 197 -43.84 32.39 11.23
C GLY A 197 -42.84 33.04 10.27
N ARG A 198 -42.00 32.25 9.57
CA ARG A 198 -41.08 32.73 8.53
C ARG A 198 -41.50 32.16 7.17
N PRO A 199 -41.09 32.78 6.03
CA PRO A 199 -41.36 32.24 4.71
C PRO A 199 -40.75 30.84 4.56
N ARG A 200 -41.60 29.82 4.45
CA ARG A 200 -41.20 28.41 4.41
C ARG A 200 -42.07 27.60 3.46
N VAL A 201 -41.51 26.54 2.91
CA VAL A 201 -42.23 25.53 2.13
C VAL A 201 -41.73 24.14 2.51
N PHE A 202 -42.63 23.16 2.54
CA PHE A 202 -42.30 21.76 2.76
C PHE A 202 -42.39 21.02 1.44
N LEU A 203 -41.48 20.08 1.23
CA LEU A 203 -41.42 19.25 0.03
C LEU A 203 -41.09 17.81 0.43
N SER A 204 -41.64 16.87 -0.31
CA SER A 204 -41.25 15.47 -0.24
C SER A 204 -40.22 15.10 -1.32
N TYR A 205 -39.18 14.37 -0.95
CA TYR A 205 -38.20 13.83 -1.88
C TYR A 205 -38.86 12.94 -2.94
N GLU A 206 -39.83 12.12 -2.54
CA GLU A 206 -40.59 11.26 -3.44
C GLU A 206 -41.36 12.08 -4.48
N ASP A 207 -41.96 13.20 -4.08
CA ASP A 207 -42.73 14.04 -5.00
C ASP A 207 -41.83 14.88 -5.90
N MET A 208 -40.65 15.29 -5.41
CA MET A 208 -39.60 15.88 -6.24
C MET A 208 -39.09 14.91 -7.31
N LEU A 209 -38.97 13.61 -7.01
CA LEU A 209 -38.60 12.62 -8.02
C LEU A 209 -39.71 12.40 -9.05
N ASN A 210 -40.96 12.28 -8.60
CA ASN A 210 -42.10 12.01 -9.47
C ASN A 210 -42.46 13.22 -10.37
N ASN A 211 -42.48 14.42 -9.79
CA ASN A 211 -42.83 15.64 -10.50
C ASN A 211 -42.17 16.87 -9.85
N TRP A 212 -40.86 17.02 -10.09
CA TRP A 212 -40.07 18.16 -9.61
C TRP A 212 -40.64 19.53 -10.02
N ARG A 213 -41.39 19.63 -11.13
CA ARG A 213 -41.95 20.91 -11.62
C ARG A 213 -42.91 21.53 -10.61
N ASN A 214 -43.83 20.72 -10.08
CA ASN A 214 -44.75 21.14 -9.03
C ASN A 214 -43.99 21.61 -7.77
N GLY A 215 -42.88 20.94 -7.44
CA GLY A 215 -42.02 21.34 -6.33
C GLY A 215 -41.35 22.69 -6.56
N ILE A 216 -40.81 22.94 -7.76
CA ILE A 216 -40.22 24.23 -8.11
C ILE A 216 -41.27 25.35 -8.10
N GLU A 217 -42.47 25.10 -8.62
CA GLU A 217 -43.59 26.04 -8.56
C GLU A 217 -43.99 26.37 -7.11
N ALA A 218 -44.06 25.34 -6.25
CA ALA A 218 -44.34 25.52 -4.82
C ALA A 218 -43.26 26.38 -4.13
N ILE A 219 -41.98 26.15 -4.40
CA ILE A 219 -40.87 26.99 -3.88
C ILE A 219 -41.03 28.43 -4.37
N THR A 220 -41.25 28.61 -5.67
CA THR A 220 -41.36 29.94 -6.31
C THR A 220 -42.49 30.75 -5.69
N SER A 221 -43.67 30.13 -5.55
CA SER A 221 -44.86 30.77 -4.99
C SER A 221 -44.74 31.06 -3.50
N ALA A 222 -44.39 30.04 -2.69
CA ALA A 222 -44.34 30.17 -1.24
C ALA A 222 -43.22 31.11 -0.76
N LEU A 223 -42.09 31.13 -1.48
CA LEU A 223 -40.94 31.96 -1.10
C LEU A 223 -40.88 33.29 -1.85
N GLY A 224 -41.75 33.54 -2.83
CA GLY A 224 -41.80 34.80 -3.58
C GLY A 224 -40.47 35.14 -4.27
N ILE A 225 -39.82 34.15 -4.87
CA ILE A 225 -38.49 34.27 -5.47
C ILE A 225 -38.61 34.55 -6.96
N ASN A 226 -37.88 35.56 -7.43
CA ASN A 226 -37.62 35.76 -8.85
C ASN A 226 -36.32 35.05 -9.22
N TRP A 227 -36.42 33.93 -9.93
CA TRP A 227 -35.26 33.14 -10.33
C TRP A 227 -34.40 33.88 -11.36
N PRO A 228 -33.06 33.89 -11.20
CA PRO A 228 -32.16 34.49 -12.18
C PRO A 228 -32.19 33.81 -13.56
N HIS A 229 -32.46 32.51 -13.60
CA HIS A 229 -32.65 31.78 -14.85
C HIS A 229 -34.12 31.70 -15.24
N SER A 230 -34.37 31.83 -16.55
CA SER A 230 -35.71 31.70 -17.12
C SER A 230 -36.23 30.27 -16.99
N GLU A 231 -37.57 30.14 -17.08
CA GLU A 231 -38.23 28.84 -17.06
C GLU A 231 -37.69 27.85 -18.08
N MET A 232 -37.41 28.29 -19.29
CA MET A 232 -36.86 27.43 -20.34
C MET A 232 -35.46 26.89 -19.99
N GLU A 233 -34.61 27.72 -19.40
CA GLU A 233 -33.24 27.36 -19.03
C GLU A 233 -33.23 26.31 -17.92
N TRP A 234 -33.95 26.57 -16.82
CA TRP A 234 -33.95 25.62 -15.71
C TRP A 234 -34.71 24.35 -16.03
N GLN A 235 -35.74 24.39 -16.89
CA GLN A 235 -36.43 23.17 -17.32
C GLN A 235 -35.49 22.21 -18.04
N THR A 236 -34.62 22.78 -18.90
CA THR A 236 -33.61 22.01 -19.62
C THR A 236 -32.58 21.43 -18.65
N ALA A 237 -32.09 22.25 -17.71
CA ALA A 237 -31.08 21.83 -16.74
C ALA A 237 -31.60 20.76 -15.76
N LEU A 238 -32.85 20.86 -15.31
CA LEU A 238 -33.45 19.94 -14.33
C LEU A 238 -33.98 18.64 -14.93
N SER A 239 -34.17 18.58 -16.25
CA SER A 239 -34.73 17.41 -16.95
C SER A 239 -34.03 16.08 -16.64
N ASN A 240 -32.73 16.11 -16.37
CA ASN A 240 -31.92 14.93 -16.05
C ASN A 240 -31.42 14.89 -14.59
N HIS A 241 -31.84 15.84 -13.76
CA HIS A 241 -31.32 15.99 -12.39
C HIS A 241 -32.03 15.05 -11.40
N PHE A 242 -33.36 15.02 -11.44
CA PHE A 242 -34.18 14.11 -10.64
C PHE A 242 -34.41 12.82 -11.43
N SER A 243 -33.51 11.85 -11.28
CA SER A 243 -33.64 10.50 -11.86
C SER A 243 -33.95 9.48 -10.79
N GLU A 244 -34.90 8.57 -11.08
CA GLU A 244 -35.20 7.40 -10.24
C GLU A 244 -33.97 6.53 -9.98
N ASN A 245 -32.97 6.54 -10.87
CA ASN A 245 -31.73 5.79 -10.71
C ASN A 245 -30.93 6.22 -9.47
N HIS A 246 -31.14 7.44 -8.97
CA HIS A 246 -30.51 7.94 -7.75
C HIS A 246 -31.33 7.61 -6.48
N GLN A 247 -32.52 7.02 -6.63
CA GLN A 247 -33.37 6.59 -5.51
C GLN A 247 -33.08 5.13 -5.15
N HIS A 248 -32.08 4.91 -4.28
CA HIS A 248 -31.69 3.56 -3.88
C HIS A 248 -32.68 2.84 -2.92
N HIS A 249 -33.59 3.58 -2.28
CA HIS A 249 -34.54 3.04 -1.31
C HIS A 249 -35.92 3.69 -1.51
N VAL A 250 -36.94 2.85 -1.67
CA VAL A 250 -38.32 3.27 -1.90
C VAL A 250 -39.19 2.68 -0.79
N ALA A 251 -40.02 3.51 -0.17
CA ALA A 251 -41.00 3.07 0.81
C ALA A 251 -42.27 3.91 0.67
N SER A 252 -43.42 3.26 0.83
CA SER A 252 -44.73 3.92 0.81
C SER A 252 -45.18 4.34 2.20
N ALA A 253 -46.09 5.31 2.27
CA ALA A 253 -46.73 5.69 3.54
C ALA A 253 -47.49 4.51 4.16
N TYR A 254 -48.11 3.65 3.35
CA TYR A 254 -48.78 2.45 3.84
C TYR A 254 -47.82 1.47 4.53
N GLN A 255 -46.65 1.23 3.94
CA GLN A 255 -45.61 0.38 4.56
C GLN A 255 -45.15 0.96 5.90
N LEU A 256 -44.90 2.27 5.96
CA LEU A 256 -44.53 2.95 7.21
C LEU A 256 -45.61 2.77 8.29
N GLU A 257 -46.88 2.95 7.93
CA GLU A 257 -47.98 2.82 8.89
C GLU A 257 -48.14 1.38 9.40
N ALA A 258 -48.00 0.40 8.51
CA ALA A 258 -48.14 -1.02 8.82
C ALA A 258 -46.96 -1.61 9.60
N ASP A 259 -45.78 -0.96 9.57
CA ASP A 259 -44.57 -1.44 10.23
C ASP A 259 -44.69 -1.33 11.77
N GLN A 260 -44.66 -2.46 12.46
CA GLN A 260 -44.83 -2.53 13.92
C GLN A 260 -43.57 -2.15 14.70
N ASP A 261 -42.41 -2.20 14.05
CA ASP A 261 -41.14 -1.91 14.71
C ASP A 261 -40.82 -0.40 14.68
N ILE A 262 -41.53 0.37 13.86
CA ILE A 262 -41.44 1.83 13.82
C ILE A 262 -42.31 2.46 14.89
N ASN A 263 -41.68 3.27 15.74
CA ASN A 263 -42.35 4.02 16.79
C ASN A 263 -43.42 5.00 16.25
N ASP A 264 -44.55 5.11 16.96
CA ASP A 264 -45.68 5.96 16.57
C ASP A 264 -45.32 7.44 16.42
N TRP A 265 -44.34 7.97 17.16
CA TRP A 265 -43.88 9.34 17.00
C TRP A 265 -43.34 9.62 15.60
N ILE A 266 -42.63 8.66 15.01
CA ILE A 266 -42.10 8.77 13.64
C ILE A 266 -43.26 8.83 12.64
N LYS A 267 -44.26 7.95 12.81
CA LYS A 267 -45.46 7.92 11.95
C LYS A 267 -46.28 9.20 12.08
N GLN A 268 -46.53 9.66 13.30
CA GLN A 268 -47.25 10.88 13.60
C GLN A 268 -46.54 12.11 13.03
N ALA A 269 -45.22 12.21 13.22
CA ALA A 269 -44.43 13.31 12.68
C ALA A 269 -44.45 13.31 11.15
N TYR A 270 -44.25 12.15 10.52
CA TYR A 270 -44.30 12.05 9.06
C TYR A 270 -45.66 12.46 8.51
N ARG A 271 -46.77 11.97 9.08
CA ARG A 271 -48.13 12.40 8.69
C ARG A 271 -48.32 13.91 8.82
N ALA A 272 -47.86 14.51 9.92
CA ALA A 272 -47.97 15.95 10.14
C ALA A 272 -47.14 16.75 9.13
N VAL A 273 -45.90 16.34 8.83
CA VAL A 273 -45.08 16.99 7.80
C VAL A 273 -45.73 16.87 6.41
N ARG A 274 -46.33 15.73 6.08
CA ARG A 274 -47.09 15.56 4.84
C ARG A 274 -48.35 16.44 4.77
N ALA A 275 -48.94 16.80 5.90
CA ALA A 275 -50.01 17.80 5.95
C ALA A 275 -49.45 19.22 5.74
N LEU A 276 -48.30 19.55 6.34
CA LEU A 276 -47.62 20.84 6.18
C LEU A 276 -47.11 21.11 4.76
N GLU A 277 -46.85 20.07 3.97
CA GLU A 277 -46.59 20.20 2.53
C GLU A 277 -47.80 20.73 1.75
N LYS A 278 -49.01 20.42 2.18
CA LYS A 278 -50.24 20.93 1.56
C LYS A 278 -50.61 22.31 2.08
N ASP A 279 -50.46 22.51 3.39
CA ASP A 279 -50.71 23.77 4.08
C ASP A 279 -49.63 24.01 5.14
N PRO A 280 -48.61 24.85 4.86
CA PRO A 280 -47.53 25.16 5.81
C PRO A 280 -47.99 25.83 7.11
N THR A 281 -49.26 26.23 7.18
CA THR A 281 -49.90 26.88 8.34
C THR A 281 -50.93 25.99 9.05
N ASP A 282 -51.03 24.70 8.69
CA ASP A 282 -51.92 23.74 9.34
C ASP A 282 -51.64 23.64 10.84
N GLY A 283 -52.55 24.23 11.63
CA GLY A 283 -52.45 24.29 13.08
C GLY A 283 -52.54 22.92 13.76
N ALA A 284 -53.29 21.97 13.20
CA ALA A 284 -53.42 20.63 13.76
C ALA A 284 -52.12 19.83 13.55
N ALA A 285 -51.50 19.97 12.37
CA ALA A 285 -50.20 19.36 12.09
C ALA A 285 -49.10 19.92 13.00
N MET A 286 -49.03 21.26 13.17
CA MET A 286 -48.06 21.89 14.09
C MET A 286 -48.26 21.46 15.55
N LEU A 287 -49.51 21.37 16.03
CA LEU A 287 -49.82 20.90 17.38
C LEU A 287 -49.42 19.42 17.58
N GLN A 288 -49.61 18.58 16.56
CA GLN A 288 -49.18 17.18 16.60
C GLN A 288 -47.66 17.09 16.72
N LEU A 289 -46.91 17.89 15.95
CA LEU A 289 -45.45 17.94 16.04
C LEU A 289 -44.98 18.47 17.40
N ASP A 290 -45.64 19.48 17.98
CA ASP A 290 -45.31 19.96 19.32
C ASP A 290 -45.56 18.89 20.40
N THR A 291 -46.64 18.12 20.26
CA THR A 291 -46.95 17.02 21.18
C THR A 291 -45.87 15.94 21.13
N VAL A 292 -45.48 15.54 19.91
CA VAL A 292 -44.39 14.57 19.70
C VAL A 292 -43.07 15.13 20.22
N ARG A 293 -42.74 16.39 19.94
CA ARG A 293 -41.52 17.05 20.41
C ARG A 293 -41.46 17.11 21.93
N GLY A 294 -42.52 17.55 22.59
CA GLY A 294 -42.57 17.61 24.06
C GLY A 294 -42.39 16.24 24.70
N ALA A 295 -43.05 15.20 24.17
CA ALA A 295 -42.87 13.83 24.63
C ALA A 295 -41.45 13.32 24.40
N PHE A 296 -40.87 13.60 23.23
CA PHE A 296 -39.53 13.16 22.87
C PHE A 296 -38.43 13.88 23.68
N ASP A 297 -38.56 15.19 23.86
CA ASP A 297 -37.65 16.01 24.67
C ASP A 297 -37.64 15.53 26.13
N SER A 298 -38.80 15.10 26.66
CA SER A 298 -38.92 14.58 28.04
C SER A 298 -38.07 13.33 28.31
N LEU A 299 -37.69 12.55 27.28
CA LEU A 299 -36.81 11.39 27.44
C LEU A 299 -35.33 11.75 27.55
N SER A 300 -34.94 12.93 27.06
CA SER A 300 -33.53 13.29 26.86
C SER A 300 -32.71 13.32 28.15
N PRO A 301 -33.17 13.92 29.26
CA PRO A 301 -32.38 14.00 30.50
C PRO A 301 -32.08 12.65 31.16
N VAL A 302 -32.88 11.62 30.90
CA VAL A 302 -32.71 10.30 31.54
C VAL A 302 -32.07 9.31 30.57
N PHE A 303 -32.72 9.09 29.42
CA PHE A 303 -32.27 8.09 28.46
C PHE A 303 -31.17 8.63 27.55
N GLY A 304 -31.29 9.89 27.13
CA GLY A 304 -30.32 10.51 26.24
C GLY A 304 -28.97 10.65 26.90
N ASP A 305 -28.94 11.23 28.09
CA ASP A 305 -27.69 11.44 28.82
C ASP A 305 -27.02 10.13 29.22
N ALA A 306 -27.78 9.13 29.65
CA ALA A 306 -27.23 7.80 29.91
C ALA A 306 -26.69 7.14 28.63
N PHE A 307 -27.43 7.22 27.53
CA PHE A 307 -27.05 6.61 26.25
C PHE A 307 -25.81 7.25 25.64
N PHE A 308 -25.80 8.58 25.45
CA PHE A 308 -24.69 9.25 24.76
C PHE A 308 -23.43 9.35 25.61
N SER A 309 -23.55 9.42 26.95
CA SER A 309 -22.39 9.36 27.85
C SER A 309 -21.71 7.99 27.79
N GLU A 310 -22.50 6.91 27.85
CA GLU A 310 -21.99 5.54 27.73
C GLU A 310 -21.45 5.25 26.32
N LEU A 311 -22.14 5.69 25.26
CA LEU A 311 -21.68 5.54 23.88
C LEU A 311 -20.31 6.21 23.69
N SER A 312 -20.18 7.46 24.13
CA SER A 312 -18.92 8.21 24.05
C SER A 312 -17.81 7.53 24.86
N ALA A 313 -18.10 7.00 26.05
CA ALA A 313 -17.13 6.27 26.85
C ALA A 313 -16.65 4.98 26.16
N ARG A 314 -17.57 4.22 25.55
CA ARG A 314 -17.24 3.00 24.81
C ARG A 314 -16.44 3.27 23.53
N GLU A 315 -16.78 4.32 22.80
CA GLU A 315 -16.03 4.74 21.61
C GLU A 315 -14.60 5.14 21.99
N ARG A 316 -14.41 5.93 23.04
CA ARG A 316 -13.07 6.26 23.55
C ARG A 316 -12.28 5.02 23.95
N ALA A 317 -12.86 4.13 24.74
CA ALA A 317 -12.22 2.88 25.13
C ALA A 317 -11.91 1.95 23.93
N ALA A 318 -12.75 1.97 22.89
CA ALA A 318 -12.49 1.23 21.65
C ALA A 318 -11.34 1.87 20.85
N ALA A 319 -11.31 3.19 20.74
CA ALA A 319 -10.24 3.92 20.06
C ALA A 319 -8.89 3.70 20.75
N GLU A 320 -8.82 3.84 22.08
CA GLU A 320 -7.62 3.56 22.88
C GLU A 320 -7.11 2.12 22.68
N ARG A 321 -8.02 1.13 22.69
CA ARG A 321 -7.65 -0.26 22.41
C ARG A 321 -7.11 -0.45 21.01
N PHE A 322 -7.71 0.21 20.02
CA PHE A 322 -7.27 0.14 18.64
C PHE A 322 -5.88 0.77 18.46
N GLU A 323 -5.63 1.92 19.10
CA GLU A 323 -4.31 2.57 19.09
C GLU A 323 -3.25 1.68 19.75
N LEU A 324 -3.55 1.07 20.89
CA LEU A 324 -2.66 0.11 21.55
C LEU A 324 -2.37 -1.11 20.67
N GLN A 325 -3.39 -1.66 20.01
CA GLN A 325 -3.22 -2.78 19.07
C GLN A 325 -2.37 -2.38 17.86
N ARG A 326 -2.57 -1.17 17.33
CA ARG A 326 -1.75 -0.65 16.23
C ARG A 326 -0.29 -0.53 16.65
N HIS A 327 -0.02 0.08 17.81
CA HIS A 327 1.34 0.19 18.33
C HIS A 327 1.99 -1.18 18.57
N ALA A 328 1.25 -2.16 19.10
CA ALA A 328 1.75 -3.52 19.25
C ALA A 328 2.04 -4.21 17.90
N ALA A 329 1.19 -3.98 16.89
CA ALA A 329 1.40 -4.50 15.54
C ALA A 329 2.65 -3.87 14.89
N ASP A 330 2.83 -2.55 15.03
CA ASP A 330 4.00 -1.83 14.51
C ASP A 330 5.29 -2.33 15.16
N GLN A 331 5.29 -2.55 16.48
CA GLN A 331 6.43 -3.15 17.20
C GLN A 331 6.72 -4.57 16.70
N ARG A 332 5.68 -5.39 16.53
CA ARG A 332 5.85 -6.77 16.04
C ARG A 332 6.37 -6.81 14.61
N MET A 333 5.94 -5.88 13.76
CA MET A 333 6.47 -5.72 12.41
C MET A 333 7.97 -5.37 12.44
N ALA A 334 8.38 -4.42 13.30
CA ALA A 334 9.79 -4.07 13.44
C ALA A 334 10.66 -5.25 13.93
N GLU A 335 10.18 -6.03 14.92
CA GLU A 335 10.87 -7.25 15.40
C GLU A 335 11.02 -8.31 14.29
N LEU A 336 9.97 -8.49 13.47
CA LEU A 336 10.00 -9.42 12.35
C LEU A 336 10.98 -8.95 11.26
N GLU A 337 11.01 -7.65 10.96
CA GLU A 337 11.97 -7.07 10.02
C GLU A 337 13.42 -7.30 10.48
N GLU A 338 13.72 -7.04 11.75
CA GLU A 338 15.04 -7.30 12.33
C GLU A 338 15.42 -8.79 12.25
N THR A 339 14.47 -9.68 12.58
CA THR A 339 14.68 -11.12 12.50
C THR A 339 14.95 -11.58 11.06
N CYS A 340 14.20 -11.05 10.08
CA CYS A 340 14.39 -11.33 8.66
C CYS A 340 15.76 -10.86 8.16
N ILE A 341 16.18 -9.64 8.53
CA ILE A 341 17.52 -9.13 8.20
C ILE A 341 18.60 -10.04 8.80
N GLY A 342 18.45 -10.42 10.08
CA GLY A 342 19.38 -11.32 10.75
C GLY A 342 19.41 -12.74 10.15
N ALA A 343 18.29 -13.23 9.62
CA ALA A 343 18.23 -14.51 8.91
C ALA A 343 18.91 -14.44 7.54
N ALA A 344 18.67 -13.37 6.76
CA ALA A 344 19.30 -13.14 5.46
C ALA A 344 20.84 -12.99 5.58
N ALA A 345 21.32 -12.33 6.63
CA ALA A 345 22.74 -12.24 6.92
C ALA A 345 23.35 -13.62 7.21
N ARG A 346 22.67 -14.45 8.01
CA ARG A 346 23.10 -15.84 8.30
C ARG A 346 23.11 -16.71 7.05
N GLU A 347 22.10 -16.61 6.19
CA GLU A 347 22.04 -17.32 4.92
C GLU A 347 23.22 -16.93 4.00
N THR A 348 23.52 -15.64 3.91
CA THR A 348 24.68 -15.13 3.15
C THR A 348 25.99 -15.70 3.69
N GLN A 349 26.16 -15.73 5.02
CA GLN A 349 27.35 -16.30 5.67
C GLN A 349 27.49 -17.80 5.39
N LEU A 350 26.41 -18.58 5.55
CA LEU A 350 26.41 -20.02 5.28
C LEU A 350 26.72 -20.31 3.81
N THR A 351 26.17 -19.52 2.89
CA THR A 351 26.45 -19.64 1.45
C THR A 351 27.93 -19.42 1.16
N GLN A 352 28.55 -18.40 1.79
CA GLN A 352 29.97 -18.15 1.64
C GLN A 352 30.82 -19.28 2.25
N GLN A 353 30.44 -19.81 3.42
CA GLN A 353 31.11 -20.96 4.03
C GLN A 353 31.05 -22.21 3.14
N LEU A 354 29.87 -22.49 2.56
CA LEU A 354 29.68 -23.61 1.65
C LEU A 354 30.57 -23.47 0.41
N ARG A 355 30.67 -22.25 -0.16
CA ARG A 355 31.56 -21.96 -1.29
C ARG A 355 33.03 -22.18 -0.93
N ASN A 356 33.46 -21.75 0.25
CA ASN A 356 34.83 -21.98 0.71
C ASN A 356 35.13 -23.48 0.90
N LEU A 357 34.19 -24.24 1.46
CA LEU A 357 34.33 -25.70 1.60
C LEU A 357 34.37 -26.41 0.25
N GLN A 358 33.58 -25.97 -0.74
CA GLN A 358 33.64 -26.50 -2.10
C GLN A 358 35.00 -26.23 -2.76
N LEU A 359 35.54 -25.02 -2.61
CA LEU A 359 36.88 -24.70 -3.11
C LEU A 359 37.95 -25.57 -2.45
N LEU A 360 37.90 -25.72 -1.13
CA LEU A 360 38.83 -26.57 -0.39
C LEU A 360 38.73 -28.03 -0.85
N ALA A 361 37.52 -28.55 -1.07
CA ALA A 361 37.31 -29.92 -1.56
C ALA A 361 37.93 -30.14 -2.94
N VAL A 362 37.83 -29.15 -3.84
CA VAL A 362 38.48 -29.18 -5.16
C VAL A 362 40.00 -29.17 -5.01
N GLU A 363 40.55 -28.31 -4.15
CA GLU A 363 41.99 -28.25 -3.88
C GLU A 363 42.52 -29.56 -3.30
N THR A 364 41.80 -30.16 -2.34
CA THR A 364 42.18 -31.46 -1.75
C THR A 364 42.13 -32.58 -2.79
N ALA A 365 41.09 -32.63 -3.64
CA ALA A 365 40.98 -33.62 -4.69
C ALA A 365 42.11 -33.49 -5.73
N ALA A 366 42.47 -32.26 -6.11
CA ALA A 366 43.60 -32.01 -7.01
C ALA A 366 44.92 -32.49 -6.38
N ARG A 367 45.12 -32.21 -5.08
CA ARG A 367 46.33 -32.63 -4.36
C ARG A 367 46.41 -34.14 -4.18
N GLU A 368 45.28 -34.81 -3.93
CA GLU A 368 45.22 -36.28 -3.89
C GLU A 368 45.56 -36.89 -5.26
N ALA A 369 45.04 -36.33 -6.35
CA ALA A 369 45.36 -36.77 -7.71
C ALA A 369 46.86 -36.61 -8.04
N ASP A 370 47.47 -35.48 -7.66
CA ASP A 370 48.91 -35.24 -7.83
C ASP A 370 49.76 -36.23 -7.04
N LEU A 371 49.40 -36.48 -5.77
CA LEU A 371 50.09 -37.47 -4.92
C LEU A 371 49.95 -38.89 -5.48
N MET A 372 48.77 -39.25 -6.00
CA MET A 372 48.53 -40.55 -6.62
C MET A 372 49.37 -40.71 -7.90
N ALA A 373 49.46 -39.67 -8.74
CA ALA A 373 50.31 -39.68 -9.92
C ALA A 373 51.81 -39.79 -9.56
N GLN A 374 52.26 -39.13 -8.48
CA GLN A 374 53.63 -39.27 -7.98
C GLN A 374 53.90 -40.69 -7.47
N ALA A 375 52.99 -41.27 -6.69
CA ALA A 375 53.09 -42.64 -6.20
C ALA A 375 53.13 -43.66 -7.36
N ASP A 376 52.29 -43.49 -8.37
CA ASP A 376 52.31 -44.33 -9.58
C ASP A 376 53.65 -44.21 -10.32
N HIS A 377 54.20 -42.99 -10.43
CA HIS A 377 55.50 -42.77 -11.06
C HIS A 377 56.64 -43.42 -10.28
N GLU A 378 56.63 -43.32 -8.95
CA GLU A 378 57.61 -43.99 -8.08
C GLU A 378 57.49 -45.52 -8.16
N ALA A 379 56.27 -46.06 -8.18
CA ALA A 379 56.02 -47.49 -8.34
C ALA A 379 56.56 -48.00 -9.69
N GLN A 380 56.34 -47.27 -10.78
CA GLN A 380 56.92 -47.58 -12.09
C GLN A 380 58.44 -47.55 -12.07
N ARG A 381 59.05 -46.55 -11.41
CA ARG A 381 60.51 -46.47 -11.25
C ARG A 381 61.06 -47.62 -10.43
N ALA A 382 60.40 -47.99 -9.34
CA ALA A 382 60.76 -49.12 -8.49
C ALA A 382 60.71 -50.43 -9.27
N ASN A 383 59.60 -50.71 -9.96
CA ASN A 383 59.45 -51.90 -10.80
C ASN A 383 60.49 -51.94 -11.93
N GLY A 384 60.79 -50.80 -12.56
CA GLY A 384 61.86 -50.69 -13.55
C GLY A 384 63.28 -50.85 -12.98
N ALA A 385 63.50 -50.51 -11.70
CA ALA A 385 64.76 -50.79 -11.00
C ALA A 385 64.87 -52.26 -10.61
N GLU A 386 63.79 -52.86 -10.13
CA GLU A 386 63.70 -54.28 -9.79
C GLU A 386 63.96 -55.16 -11.01
N LYS A 387 63.35 -54.83 -12.15
CA LYS A 387 63.65 -55.50 -13.43
C LYS A 387 65.13 -55.39 -13.81
N ARG A 388 65.74 -54.21 -13.66
CA ARG A 388 67.19 -54.04 -13.93
C ARG A 388 68.06 -54.85 -12.98
N VAL A 389 67.68 -54.94 -11.71
CA VAL A 389 68.39 -55.79 -10.73
C VAL A 389 68.27 -57.26 -11.14
N GLN A 390 67.09 -57.69 -11.58
CA GLN A 390 66.87 -59.05 -12.07
C GLN A 390 67.73 -59.35 -13.31
N ASP A 391 67.74 -58.45 -14.30
CA ASP A 391 68.57 -58.57 -15.51
C ASP A 391 70.08 -58.66 -15.14
N LEU A 392 70.53 -57.86 -14.16
CA LEU A 392 71.91 -57.90 -13.67
C LEU A 392 72.25 -59.17 -12.89
N ILE A 393 71.30 -59.73 -12.14
CA ILE A 393 71.48 -61.02 -11.47
C ILE A 393 71.65 -62.12 -12.51
N GLU A 394 70.78 -62.18 -13.52
CA GLU A 394 70.87 -63.13 -14.61
C GLU A 394 72.19 -63.00 -15.38
N GLU A 395 72.63 -61.77 -15.65
CA GLU A 395 73.93 -61.51 -16.28
C GLU A 395 75.11 -61.95 -15.38
N SER A 396 75.03 -61.70 -14.07
CA SER A 396 76.05 -62.13 -13.11
C SER A 396 76.14 -63.65 -13.04
N GLU A 397 75.01 -64.35 -13.03
CA GLU A 397 74.95 -65.82 -13.05
C GLU A 397 75.54 -66.38 -14.35
N ARG A 398 75.21 -65.78 -15.50
CA ARG A 398 75.81 -66.13 -16.78
C ARG A 398 77.33 -65.97 -16.75
N LEU A 399 77.84 -64.83 -16.29
CA LEU A 399 79.27 -64.56 -16.19
C LEU A 399 79.98 -65.48 -15.19
N LYS A 400 79.32 -65.84 -14.07
CA LYS A 400 79.83 -66.85 -13.13
C LYS A 400 79.94 -68.22 -13.79
N GLY A 401 78.91 -68.65 -14.53
CA GLY A 401 78.92 -69.90 -15.28
C GLY A 401 80.03 -69.94 -16.33
N GLU A 402 80.25 -68.84 -17.05
CA GLU A 402 81.40 -68.70 -17.97
C GLU A 402 82.74 -68.77 -17.24
N SER A 403 82.88 -68.08 -16.10
CA SER A 403 84.10 -68.13 -15.28
C SER A 403 84.40 -69.54 -14.76
N GLU A 404 83.39 -70.28 -14.32
CA GLU A 404 83.53 -71.68 -13.89
C GLU A 404 83.92 -72.59 -15.06
N ARG A 405 83.31 -72.44 -16.23
CA ARG A 405 83.72 -73.16 -17.44
C ARG A 405 85.19 -72.89 -17.79
N LEU A 406 85.60 -71.63 -17.80
CA LEU A 406 86.98 -71.23 -18.07
C LEU A 406 87.95 -71.76 -17.00
N LYS A 407 87.54 -71.82 -15.72
CA LYS A 407 88.33 -72.45 -14.65
C LYS A 407 88.50 -73.95 -14.89
N ILE A 408 87.43 -74.67 -15.20
CA ILE A 408 87.47 -76.11 -15.51
C ILE A 408 88.41 -76.36 -16.70
N GLU A 409 88.27 -75.57 -17.76
CA GLU A 409 89.12 -75.66 -18.95
C GLU A 409 90.59 -75.35 -18.62
N SER A 410 90.86 -74.31 -17.82
CA SER A 410 92.21 -74.00 -17.35
C SER A 410 92.81 -75.13 -16.50
N SER A 411 92.03 -75.74 -15.60
CA SER A 411 92.48 -76.89 -14.82
C SER A 411 92.72 -78.13 -15.67
N ARG A 412 91.91 -78.36 -16.71
CA ARG A 412 92.10 -79.44 -17.67
C ARG A 412 93.39 -79.25 -18.46
N LEU A 413 93.62 -78.05 -18.99
CA LEU A 413 94.86 -77.71 -19.69
C LEU A 413 96.09 -77.79 -18.78
N LYS A 414 95.97 -77.44 -17.49
CA LYS A 414 97.03 -77.65 -16.49
C LYS A 414 97.32 -79.12 -16.28
N ALA A 415 96.29 -79.95 -16.07
CA ALA A 415 96.45 -81.39 -15.89
C ALA A 415 97.06 -82.04 -17.14
N GLU A 416 96.68 -81.60 -18.34
CA GLU A 416 97.27 -82.04 -19.60
C GLU A 416 98.74 -81.61 -19.74
N SER A 417 99.07 -80.38 -19.34
CA SER A 417 100.47 -79.89 -19.28
C SER A 417 101.32 -80.68 -18.29
N GLU A 418 100.78 -81.01 -17.12
CA GLU A 418 101.44 -81.86 -16.12
C GLU A 418 101.62 -83.29 -16.63
N ARG A 419 100.61 -83.85 -17.31
CA ARG A 419 100.70 -85.18 -17.93
C ARG A 419 101.79 -85.24 -19.00
N LEU A 420 101.85 -84.24 -19.87
CA LEU A 420 102.91 -84.11 -20.88
C LEU A 420 104.29 -83.88 -20.25
N LYS A 421 104.38 -83.19 -19.11
CA LYS A 421 105.62 -83.09 -18.33
C LYS A 421 106.07 -84.44 -17.79
N VAL A 422 105.15 -85.22 -17.20
CA VAL A 422 105.45 -86.57 -16.69
C VAL A 422 105.83 -87.51 -17.83
N GLU A 423 105.16 -87.42 -18.98
CA GLU A 423 105.50 -88.20 -20.17
C GLU A 423 106.88 -87.81 -20.74
N SER A 424 107.22 -86.51 -20.73
CA SER A 424 108.55 -86.02 -21.07
C SER A 424 109.62 -86.51 -20.10
N GLU A 425 109.33 -86.54 -18.79
CA GLU A 425 110.23 -87.08 -17.77
C GLU A 425 110.41 -88.61 -17.93
N CYS A 426 109.35 -89.37 -18.19
CA CYS A 426 109.43 -90.80 -18.51
C CYS A 426 110.26 -91.07 -19.78
N LEU A 427 110.04 -90.30 -20.84
CA LEU A 427 110.85 -90.39 -22.07
C LEU A 427 112.33 -90.04 -21.81
N LYS A 428 112.63 -89.09 -20.91
CA LYS A 428 114.01 -88.80 -20.49
C LYS A 428 114.63 -89.99 -19.74
N VAL A 429 113.85 -90.66 -18.87
CA VAL A 429 114.29 -91.85 -18.14
C VAL A 429 114.50 -93.03 -19.09
N GLU A 430 113.62 -93.25 -20.07
CA GLU A 430 113.81 -94.24 -21.14
C GLU A 430 115.05 -93.94 -22.00
N ILE A 431 115.25 -92.69 -22.40
CA ILE A 431 116.47 -92.28 -23.12
C ILE A 431 117.71 -92.50 -22.25
N HIS A 432 117.63 -92.27 -20.93
CA HIS A 432 118.74 -92.52 -20.01
C HIS A 432 119.02 -94.02 -19.82
N GLN A 433 118.00 -94.87 -19.79
CA GLN A 433 118.12 -96.33 -19.74
C GLN A 433 118.67 -96.92 -21.06
N ILE A 434 118.23 -96.40 -22.21
CA ILE A 434 118.82 -96.78 -23.52
C ILE A 434 120.30 -96.38 -23.56
N LYS A 435 120.63 -95.15 -23.12
CA LYS A 435 122.02 -94.65 -23.09
C LYS A 435 122.95 -95.41 -22.13
N SER A 436 122.42 -96.08 -21.12
CA SER A 436 123.18 -96.85 -20.11
C SER A 436 123.21 -98.36 -20.35
N SER A 437 122.47 -98.87 -21.35
CA SER A 437 122.43 -100.29 -21.71
C SER A 437 123.71 -100.77 -22.42
N PHE A 438 124.06 -102.05 -22.24
CA PHE A 438 125.30 -102.68 -22.73
C PHE A 438 125.45 -102.57 -24.27
N GLY A 439 124.35 -102.66 -25.03
CA GLY A 439 124.37 -102.49 -26.48
C GLY A 439 124.67 -101.05 -26.95
N TRP A 440 124.27 -100.04 -26.17
CA TRP A 440 124.54 -98.63 -26.48
C TRP A 440 125.98 -98.23 -26.13
N ARG A 441 126.56 -98.79 -25.05
CA ARG A 441 127.97 -98.57 -24.66
C ARG A 441 128.98 -99.25 -25.59
N VAL A 442 128.60 -100.34 -26.28
CA VAL A 442 129.45 -101.04 -27.26
C VAL A 442 129.40 -100.39 -28.65
N THR A 443 128.33 -99.66 -29.00
CA THR A 443 128.15 -99.05 -30.34
C THR A 443 128.35 -97.53 -30.38
N TYR A 444 128.60 -96.89 -29.23
CA TYR A 444 128.82 -95.44 -29.08
C TYR A 444 129.96 -94.86 -29.94
N PRO A 445 131.15 -95.51 -30.08
CA PRO A 445 132.22 -94.96 -30.93
C PRO A 445 131.85 -94.89 -32.41
N ALA A 446 130.93 -95.74 -32.89
CA ALA A 446 130.55 -95.84 -34.29
C ALA A 446 129.39 -94.91 -34.70
N ARG A 447 128.70 -94.26 -33.75
CA ARG A 447 127.47 -93.47 -34.01
C ARG A 447 127.63 -91.96 -33.85
N CYS A 448 128.78 -91.47 -33.39
CA CYS A 448 129.13 -90.04 -33.40
C CYS A 448 129.55 -89.49 -34.78
N LEU A 449 129.59 -90.32 -35.83
CA LEU A 449 129.98 -89.93 -37.18
C LEU A 449 128.81 -89.66 -38.14
N MET A 450 127.55 -89.74 -37.69
CA MET A 450 126.40 -89.35 -38.53
C MET A 450 125.41 -88.43 -37.80
N SER A 451 125.22 -87.25 -38.40
CA SER A 451 124.09 -86.29 -38.27
C SER A 451 124.09 -85.24 -37.14
N LEU A 452 124.70 -84.12 -37.50
CA LEU A 452 124.23 -82.73 -37.31
C LEU A 452 123.10 -82.41 -38.35
N PRO A 453 122.42 -81.24 -38.33
CA PRO A 453 120.99 -81.01 -38.06
C PRO A 453 120.12 -80.71 -39.30
N ARG A 454 118.79 -80.50 -39.14
CA ARG A 454 117.97 -79.64 -40.03
C ARG A 454 116.80 -78.97 -39.30
N ALA A 455 116.85 -77.64 -39.28
CA ALA A 455 115.85 -76.69 -38.79
C ALA A 455 114.87 -76.27 -39.92
N PHE A 456 113.94 -75.35 -39.57
CA PHE A 456 112.94 -74.61 -40.39
C PHE A 456 111.54 -75.28 -40.51
N THR A 457 110.40 -74.62 -40.28
CA THR A 457 110.02 -73.24 -40.69
C THR A 457 108.68 -72.78 -40.04
N ARG A 458 108.54 -71.44 -39.89
CA ARG A 458 107.34 -70.58 -40.10
C ARG A 458 106.38 -70.22 -38.94
N TRP A 459 106.64 -69.00 -38.45
CA TRP A 459 105.72 -68.01 -37.92
C TRP A 459 105.03 -67.18 -39.04
N ARG A 460 103.71 -66.93 -38.93
CA ARG A 460 102.79 -65.91 -39.55
C ARG A 460 101.41 -66.57 -39.79
N LYS A 461 100.22 -66.01 -39.55
CA LYS A 461 99.63 -64.65 -39.41
C LYS A 461 98.23 -64.84 -38.75
N ARG A 462 97.86 -64.06 -37.72
CA ARG A 462 96.93 -62.89 -37.73
C ARG A 462 95.44 -63.17 -38.01
N GLN A 463 94.65 -62.87 -36.97
CA GLN A 463 93.43 -62.03 -36.93
C GLN A 463 92.27 -62.31 -37.89
N SER A 464 91.12 -62.64 -37.28
CA SER A 464 89.83 -61.98 -37.49
C SER A 464 89.19 -61.79 -36.12
#